data_AF-A0A5C7XBR5-F1
#
_entry.id   AF-A0A5C7XBR5-F1
#
_cell.length_a   1.000
_cell.length_b   1.000
_cell.length_c   1.000
_cell.angle_alpha   90.00
_cell.angle_beta   90.00
_cell.angle_gamma   90.00
#
_symmetry.space_group_name_H-M   'P 1'
#
loop_
_entity.id
_entity.type
_entity.pdbx_description
1 polymer ?
#
loop_
_entity_poly.entity_id
_entity_poly.type
_entity_poly.pdbx_seq_one_letter_code
_entity_poly.pdbx_strand_id
1 'polypeptide(L)'
;MSLLRERATKVWLGLIVLTVLTTWVLSKDVVSPAVAVTGTFLIAAVKVRFVMLDFMELRGAPVGVRMVFQGWIVIVTALILGFWFLTPGNG
;
A
#
# COMPACT_ATOMS: atom_id res chain seq x y z
N MET A 1 26.45 4.12 16.14
CA MET A 1 24.98 4.01 15.99
C MET A 1 24.68 2.96 14.92
N SER A 2 23.99 1.86 15.25
CA SER A 2 23.64 0.85 14.24
C SER A 2 22.36 1.30 13.51
N LEU A 3 22.52 1.90 12.32
CA LEU A 3 21.42 2.44 11.50
C LEU A 3 20.36 1.38 11.15
N LEU A 4 20.72 0.10 11.16
CA LEU A 4 19.81 -1.03 10.91
C LEU A 4 18.86 -1.33 12.09
N ARG A 5 19.17 -0.83 13.29
CA ARG A 5 18.31 -1.01 14.46
C ARG A 5 17.12 -0.04 14.47
N GLU A 6 17.25 1.08 13.76
CA GLU A 6 16.19 2.08 13.64
C GLU A 6 14.96 1.50 12.94
N ARG A 7 13.78 1.74 13.53
CA ARG A 7 12.50 1.24 13.00
C ARG A 7 12.23 1.80 11.61
N ALA A 8 12.54 3.08 11.39
CA ALA A 8 12.40 3.73 10.09
C ALA A 8 13.17 2.98 8.99
N THR A 9 14.41 2.55 9.26
CA THR A 9 15.23 1.78 8.33
C THR A 9 14.60 0.42 7.99
N LYS A 10 14.01 -0.27 8.98
CA LYS A 10 13.32 -1.54 8.74
C LYS A 10 12.07 -1.38 7.89
N VAL A 11 11.27 -0.35 8.19
CA VAL A 11 10.07 -0.04 7.41
C VAL A 11 10.46 0.35 5.98
N TRP A 12 11.51 1.15 5.82
CA TRP A 12 12.07 1.51 4.53
C TRP A 12 12.50 0.28 3.71
N LEU A 13 13.23 -0.66 4.31
CA LEU A 13 13.59 -1.92 3.64
C LEU A 13 12.34 -2.73 3.23
N GLY A 14 11.34 -2.79 4.10
CA GLY A 14 10.06 -3.41 3.77
C GLY A 14 9.36 -2.75 2.57
N LEU A 15 9.37 -1.41 2.51
CA LEU A 15 8.83 -0.66 1.38
C LEU A 15 9.58 -0.92 0.08
N ILE A 16 10.90 -1.10 0.13
CA ILE A 16 11.70 -1.51 -1.02
C ILE A 16 11.27 -2.89 -1.50
N VAL A 17 11.18 -3.87 -0.61
CA VAL A 17 10.75 -5.23 -0.98
C VAL A 17 9.36 -5.21 -1.60
N LEU A 18 8.40 -4.48 -1.03
CA LEU A 18 7.07 -4.32 -1.60
C LEU A 18 7.11 -3.69 -3.00
N THR A 19 8.01 -2.73 -3.23
CA THR A 19 8.19 -2.08 -4.54
C THR A 19 8.74 -3.07 -5.57
N VAL A 20 9.76 -3.83 -5.21
CA VAL A 20 10.34 -4.86 -6.08
C VAL A 20 9.28 -5.92 -6.43
N LEU A 21 8.50 -6.37 -5.45
CA LEU A 21 7.41 -7.31 -5.70
C LEU A 21 6.39 -6.76 -6.68
N THR A 22 5.93 -5.51 -6.51
CA THR A 22 5.00 -4.91 -7.48
C THR A 22 5.58 -4.84 -8.89
N THR A 23 6.81 -4.35 -9.04
CA THR A 23 7.43 -4.13 -10.36
C THR A 23 7.78 -5.43 -11.08
N TRP A 24 8.20 -6.47 -10.36
CA TRP A 24 8.76 -7.67 -10.99
C TRP A 24 7.82 -8.87 -10.97
N VAL A 25 6.79 -8.86 -10.13
CA VAL A 25 5.80 -9.95 -10.04
C VAL A 25 4.48 -9.53 -10.65
N LEU A 26 3.92 -8.37 -10.24
CA LEU A 26 2.58 -7.96 -10.67
C LEU A 26 2.57 -7.22 -12.01
N SER A 27 3.67 -6.59 -12.42
CA SER A 27 3.77 -5.92 -13.73
C SER A 27 4.11 -6.86 -14.89
N LYS A 28 4.15 -8.18 -14.68
CA LYS A 28 4.37 -9.15 -15.77
C LYS A 28 3.04 -9.64 -16.31
N ASP A 29 2.96 -9.87 -17.62
CA ASP A 29 1.80 -10.44 -18.32
C ASP A 29 1.51 -11.92 -17.97
N VAL A 30 2.11 -12.45 -16.89
CA VAL A 30 1.87 -13.83 -16.42
C VAL A 30 0.68 -13.95 -15.46
N VAL A 31 0.12 -12.83 -14.99
CA VAL A 31 -1.05 -12.81 -14.11
C VAL A 31 -2.24 -12.15 -14.80
N SER A 32 -3.47 -12.55 -14.45
CA SER A 32 -4.66 -11.92 -15.03
C SER A 32 -4.73 -10.43 -14.68
N PRO A 33 -5.30 -9.58 -15.54
CA PRO A 33 -5.42 -8.14 -15.28
C PRO A 33 -6.10 -7.84 -13.94
N ALA A 34 -7.13 -8.62 -13.58
CA ALA A 34 -7.83 -8.48 -12.30
C ALA A 34 -6.92 -8.74 -11.09
N VAL A 35 -6.07 -9.78 -11.17
CA VAL A 35 -5.11 -10.11 -10.10
C VAL A 35 -4.01 -9.04 -10.01
N ALA A 36 -3.49 -8.59 -11.17
CA ALA A 36 -2.46 -7.55 -11.23
C ALA A 36 -2.94 -6.23 -10.61
N VAL A 37 -4.14 -5.77 -10.98
CA VAL A 37 -4.73 -4.53 -10.47
C VAL A 37 -5.04 -4.65 -8.98
N THR A 38 -5.74 -5.72 -8.58
CA THR A 38 -6.10 -5.93 -7.17
C THR A 38 -4.87 -6.00 -6.28
N GLY A 39 -3.88 -6.82 -6.64
CA GLY A 39 -2.67 -6.96 -5.86
C GLY A 39 -1.83 -5.68 -5.80
N THR A 40 -1.78 -4.91 -6.89
CA THR A 40 -1.05 -3.64 -6.94
C THR A 40 -1.63 -2.63 -5.95
N PHE A 41 -2.96 -2.47 -5.95
CA PHE A 41 -3.62 -1.53 -5.04
C PHE A 41 -3.61 -1.99 -3.58
N LEU A 42 -3.68 -3.29 -3.30
CA LEU A 42 -3.51 -3.81 -1.96
C LEU A 42 -2.09 -3.55 -1.42
N ILE A 43 -1.06 -3.80 -2.24
CA ILE A 43 0.32 -3.48 -1.85
C ILE A 43 0.49 -1.97 -1.65
N ALA A 44 -0.08 -1.14 -2.52
CA ALA A 44 -0.06 0.31 -2.37
C ALA A 44 -0.70 0.75 -1.05
N ALA A 45 -1.86 0.21 -0.68
CA ALA A 45 -2.53 0.51 0.58
C ALA A 45 -1.65 0.17 1.80
N VAL A 46 -0.96 -0.97 1.78
CA VAL A 46 -0.01 -1.37 2.82
C VAL A 46 1.18 -0.39 2.89
N LYS A 47 1.74 0.00 1.75
CA LYS A 47 2.84 0.99 1.69
C LYS A 47 2.42 2.32 2.29
N VAL A 48 1.26 2.85 1.91
CA VAL A 48 0.75 4.13 2.44
C VAL A 48 0.55 4.04 3.95
N ARG A 49 0.02 2.92 4.47
CA ARG A 49 -0.11 2.73 5.93
C ARG A 49 1.23 2.79 6.65
N PHE A 50 2.27 2.16 6.10
CA PHE A 50 3.63 2.24 6.67
C PHE A 50 4.21 3.65 6.62
N VAL A 51 4.05 4.36 5.50
CA VAL A 51 4.50 5.75 5.37
C VAL A 51 3.80 6.65 6.39
N MET A 52 2.48 6.53 6.53
CA MET A 52 1.72 7.33 7.50
C MET A 52 2.17 7.06 8.94
N LEU A 53 2.27 5.79 9.34
CA LEU A 53 2.58 5.44 10.73
C LEU A 53 4.01 5.74 11.13
N ASP A 54 4.97 5.51 10.23
CA ASP A 54 6.39 5.48 10.57
C ASP A 54 7.20 6.65 9.97
N PHE A 55 6.72 7.34 8.92
CA PHE A 55 7.38 8.52 8.33
C PHE A 55 6.63 9.83 8.58
N MET A 56 5.30 9.79 8.67
CA MET A 56 4.51 10.96 9.09
C MET A 56 4.29 11.01 10.61
N GLU A 57 4.92 10.10 11.35
CA GLU A 57 4.87 9.99 12.81
C GLU A 57 3.44 9.88 13.41
N LEU A 58 2.45 9.46 12.60
CA LEU A 58 1.06 9.28 13.04
C LEU A 58 0.88 8.16 14.08
N ARG A 59 1.94 7.41 14.40
CA ARG A 59 1.95 6.47 15.54
C ARG A 59 1.73 7.15 16.88
N GLY A 60 2.31 8.34 17.07
CA GLY A 60 2.17 9.11 18.31
C GLY A 60 0.92 10.00 18.32
N ALA A 61 0.24 10.14 17.17
CA ALA A 61 -0.93 10.99 17.04
C ALA A 61 -2.15 10.43 17.77
N PRO A 62 -3.12 11.29 18.15
CA PRO A 62 -4.39 10.86 18.73
C PRO A 62 -5.10 9.81 17.86
N VAL A 63 -5.73 8.83 18.51
CA VAL A 63 -6.35 7.67 17.84
C VAL A 63 -7.34 8.09 16.75
N GLY A 64 -8.11 9.17 16.97
CA GLY A 64 -9.06 9.70 15.98
C GLY A 64 -8.39 10.09 14.66
N VAL A 65 -7.27 10.81 14.72
CA VAL A 65 -6.50 11.22 13.52
C VAL A 65 -5.99 9.99 12.78
N ARG A 66 -5.44 9.03 13.53
CA ARG A 66 -4.93 7.77 12.98
C ARG A 66 -6.04 6.90 12.35
N MET A 67 -7.26 6.98 12.87
CA MET A 67 -8.42 6.27 12.30
C MET A 67 -8.90 6.93 11.00
N VAL A 68 -8.95 8.26 10.94
CA VAL A 68 -9.33 8.99 9.72
C VAL A 68 -8.40 8.63 8.56
N PHE A 69 -7.09 8.64 8.78
CA PHE A 69 -6.12 8.28 7.74
C PHE A 69 -6.22 6.81 7.30
N GLN A 70 -6.42 5.87 8.25
CA GLN A 70 -6.62 4.47 7.90
C GLN A 70 -7.93 4.23 7.15
N GLY A 71 -9.01 4.88 7.58
CA GLY A 71 -10.30 4.82 6.90
C GLY A 71 -10.21 5.39 5.48
N TRP A 72 -9.51 6.51 5.32
CA TRP A 72 -9.27 7.11 4.00
C TRP A 72 -8.56 6.15 3.04
N ILE A 73 -7.50 5.45 3.48
CA ILE A 73 -6.82 4.44 2.66
C ILE A 73 -7.81 3.37 2.20
N VAL A 74 -8.60 2.82 3.12
CA VAL A 74 -9.57 1.75 2.81
C VAL A 74 -10.61 2.24 1.81
N ILE A 75 -11.15 3.43 2.02
CA ILE A 75 -12.16 4.04 1.13
C ILE A 75 -11.57 4.24 -0.26
N VAL A 76 -10.40 4.87 -0.38
CA VAL A 76 -9.78 5.16 -1.68
C VAL A 76 -9.44 3.87 -2.42
N THR A 77 -8.86 2.87 -1.75
CA THR A 77 -8.57 1.57 -2.35
C THR A 77 -9.84 0.86 -2.83
N ALA A 78 -10.90 0.86 -2.02
CA ALA A 78 -12.18 0.26 -2.38
C ALA A 78 -12.84 0.98 -3.56
N LEU A 79 -12.79 2.31 -3.61
CA LEU A 79 -13.33 3.10 -4.72
C LEU A 79 -12.59 2.81 -6.02
N ILE A 80 -11.25 2.79 -6.01
CA ILE A 80 -10.46 2.53 -7.22
C ILE A 80 -10.73 1.13 -7.76
N LEU A 81 -10.70 0.11 -6.88
CA LEU A 81 -11.00 -1.26 -7.28
C LEU A 81 -12.45 -1.39 -7.75
N GLY A 82 -13.40 -0.77 -7.04
CA GLY A 82 -14.80 -0.74 -7.42
C GLY A 82 -15.01 -0.18 -8.82
N PHE A 83 -14.42 0.99 -9.12
CA PHE A 83 -14.50 1.56 -10.47
C PHE A 83 -13.87 0.68 -11.54
N TRP A 84 -12.74 0.05 -11.23
CA TRP A 84 -12.11 -0.88 -12.18
C TRP A 84 -13.01 -2.10 -12.47
N PHE A 85 -13.60 -2.73 -11.46
CA PHE A 85 -14.48 -3.89 -11.66
C PHE A 85 -15.86 -3.54 -12.23
N LEU A 86 -16.37 -2.34 -11.97
CA LEU A 86 -17.66 -1.88 -12.48
C LEU A 86 -17.59 -1.35 -13.92
N THR A 87 -16.40 -1.00 -14.40
CA THR A 87 -16.22 -0.52 -15.77
C THR A 87 -16.36 -1.69 -16.76
N PRO A 88 -17.33 -1.66 -17.69
CA PRO A 88 -17.51 -2.71 -18.69
C PRO A 88 -16.30 -2.81 -19.62
N GLY A 89 -15.78 -4.02 -19.85
CA GLY A 89 -14.65 -4.28 -20.76
C GLY A 89 -13.34 -4.70 -20.10
N ASN A 90 -13.31 -4.85 -18.77
CA ASN A 90 -12.11 -5.16 -17.99
C ASN A 90 -11.96 -6.64 -17.60
N GLY A 91 -12.83 -7.52 -18.13
CA GLY A 91 -12.87 -8.96 -17.85
C GLY A 91 -12.59 -9.81 -19.08
#